data_AF-A0A258X9P5-F1
#
_entry.id   AF-A0A258X9P5-F1
#
_cell.length_a   1.000
_cell.length_b   1.000
_cell.length_c   1.000
_cell.angle_alpha   90.00
_cell.angle_beta   90.00
_cell.angle_gamma   90.00
#
_symmetry.space_group_name_H-M   'P 1'
#
loop_
_entity.id
_entity.type
_entity.pdbx_description
1 polymer ?
#
loop_
_entity_poly.entity_id
_entity_poly.type
_entity_poly.pdbx_seq_one_letter_code
_entity_poly.pdbx_strand_id
1 'polypeptide(L)'
;YEIRSNRESGEGRYDYVIISREDQKLSILMEFKQVKEPEGKVLSESKMRDLLKQTAETALDQISQKSYCTEIEQRGLTRVLKIGLAFSGKKFCLVHVLSGV
;
A
#
# COMPACT_ATOMS: atom_id res chain seq x y z
N TYR A 1 2.57 19.29 2.36
CA TYR A 1 2.50 17.98 1.70
C TYR A 1 2.15 18.13 0.23
N GLU A 2 2.47 17.12 -0.57
CA GLU A 2 2.03 16.92 -1.95
C GLU A 2 1.25 15.60 -1.98
N ILE A 3 0.02 15.62 -2.49
CA ILE A 3 -0.83 14.44 -2.56
C ILE A 3 -0.97 14.05 -4.03
N ARG A 4 -0.70 12.78 -4.32
CA ARG A 4 -0.86 12.19 -5.63
C ARG A 4 -1.71 10.94 -5.50
N SER A 5 -2.66 10.76 -6.41
CA SER A 5 -3.47 9.55 -6.54
C SER A 5 -3.49 9.17 -8.00
N ASN A 6 -3.35 7.90 -8.32
CA ASN A 6 -3.32 7.48 -9.72
C ASN A 6 -4.46 6.52 -10.02
N ARG A 7 -5.57 7.05 -10.55
CA ARG A 7 -6.73 6.27 -10.94
C ARG A 7 -6.64 5.91 -12.43
N GLU A 8 -6.31 4.64 -12.69
CA GLU A 8 -6.55 3.86 -13.94
C GLU A 8 -5.72 4.08 -15.23
N SER A 9 -5.49 2.94 -15.91
CA SER A 9 -4.85 2.68 -17.21
C SER A 9 -3.41 2.10 -17.17
N GLY A 10 -3.31 0.78 -16.99
CA GLY A 10 -2.14 0.01 -17.44
C GLY A 10 -0.96 -0.04 -16.45
N GLU A 11 -0.71 -1.26 -15.98
CA GLU A 11 0.59 -1.81 -15.56
C GLU A 11 1.50 -0.90 -14.70
N GLY A 12 1.24 -0.83 -13.38
CA GLY A 12 2.28 -0.57 -12.39
C GLY A 12 2.16 0.71 -11.55
N ARG A 13 1.02 0.97 -10.89
CA ARG A 13 0.82 2.22 -10.11
C ARG A 13 0.26 2.00 -8.70
N TYR A 14 0.41 3.03 -7.87
CA TYR A 14 0.00 3.16 -6.46
C TYR A 14 -1.38 3.83 -6.38
N ASP A 15 -2.13 3.60 -5.31
CA ASP A 15 -3.42 4.26 -5.13
C ASP A 15 -3.25 5.67 -4.58
N TYR A 16 -2.40 5.85 -3.55
CA TYR A 16 -2.17 7.16 -2.92
C TYR A 16 -0.74 7.34 -2.40
N VAL A 17 -0.21 8.54 -2.62
CA VAL A 17 1.10 8.97 -2.15
C VAL A 17 0.99 10.37 -1.55
N ILE A 18 1.49 10.54 -0.34
CA ILE A 18 1.53 11.80 0.40
C ILE A 18 3.00 12.10 0.68
N ILE A 19 3.59 12.98 -0.10
CA ILE A 19 5.01 13.32 0.00
C ILE A 19 5.16 14.56 0.88
N SER A 20 6.04 14.46 1.87
CA SER A 20 6.42 15.62 2.68
C SER A 20 7.18 16.66 1.85
N ARG A 21 7.05 17.93 2.22
CA ARG A 21 7.88 19.02 1.66
C ARG A 21 9.11 19.32 2.53
N GLU A 22 9.18 18.69 3.71
CA GLU A 22 10.24 18.86 4.70
C GLU A 22 10.83 17.48 5.03
N ASP A 23 12.16 17.40 5.13
CA ASP A 23 12.96 16.19 5.34
C ASP A 23 12.58 15.38 6.60
N GLN A 24 12.24 16.07 7.70
CA GLN A 24 11.90 15.44 8.98
C GLN A 24 10.44 14.99 9.08
N LYS A 25 9.60 15.36 8.11
CA LYS A 25 8.16 15.06 8.13
C LYS A 25 7.87 13.78 7.37
N LEU A 26 6.93 13.01 7.91
CA LEU A 26 6.57 11.69 7.38
C LEU A 26 5.95 11.79 5.98
N SER A 27 6.49 11.02 5.05
CA SER A 27 5.83 10.71 3.77
C SER A 27 5.09 9.38 3.87
N ILE A 28 3.97 9.24 3.17
CA ILE A 28 3.12 8.05 3.24
C ILE A 28 2.90 7.49 1.83
N LEU A 29 3.16 6.20 1.65
CA LEU A 29 2.89 5.44 0.44
C LEU A 29 1.84 4.37 0.75
N MET A 30 0.76 4.31 -0.04
CA MET A 30 -0.33 3.37 0.17
C MET A 30 -0.67 2.59 -1.11
N GLU A 31 -0.82 1.28 -0.95
CA GLU A 31 -1.27 0.34 -1.99
C GLU A 31 -2.46 -0.46 -1.46
N PHE A 32 -3.53 -0.53 -2.26
CA PHE A 32 -4.80 -1.14 -1.94
C PHE A 32 -5.06 -2.30 -2.90
N LYS A 33 -5.51 -3.43 -2.37
CA LYS A 33 -5.89 -4.60 -3.15
C LYS A 33 -7.29 -5.04 -2.78
N GLN A 34 -8.14 -5.17 -3.80
CA GLN A 34 -9.43 -5.80 -3.63
C GLN A 34 -9.27 -7.33 -3.73
N VAL A 35 -9.78 -8.04 -2.73
CA VAL A 35 -9.95 -9.49 -2.74
C VAL A 35 -11.42 -9.79 -3.04
N LYS A 36 -11.68 -10.63 -4.05
CA LYS A 36 -13.01 -11.13 -4.35
C LYS A 36 -13.15 -12.54 -3.80
N GLU A 37 -14.27 -12.83 -3.14
CA GLU A 37 -14.60 -14.22 -2.80
C GLU A 37 -14.86 -15.01 -4.09
N PRO A 38 -14.36 -16.25 -4.21
CA PRO A 38 -14.70 -17.10 -5.33
C PRO A 38 -16.21 -17.34 -5.37
N GLU A 39 -16.80 -17.24 -6.56
CA GLU A 39 -18.24 -17.48 -6.74
C GLU A 39 -18.64 -18.87 -6.20
N GLY A 40 -19.69 -18.90 -5.39
CA GLY A 40 -20.21 -20.13 -4.78
C GLY A 40 -19.38 -20.69 -3.60
N LYS A 41 -18.34 -19.98 -3.12
CA LYS A 41 -17.59 -20.38 -1.93
C LYS A 41 -17.46 -19.23 -0.93
N VAL A 42 -18.16 -19.36 0.20
CA VAL A 42 -17.92 -18.51 1.38
C VAL A 42 -16.69 -19.05 2.11
N LEU A 43 -15.64 -18.24 2.19
CA LEU A 43 -14.47 -18.58 3.00
C LEU A 43 -14.83 -18.52 4.48
N SER A 44 -14.26 -19.40 5.29
CA SER A 44 -14.31 -19.25 6.75
C SER A 44 -13.65 -17.93 7.16
N GLU A 45 -14.06 -17.36 8.29
CA GLU A 45 -13.47 -16.11 8.80
C GLU A 45 -11.94 -16.19 8.95
N SER A 46 -11.41 -17.34 9.37
CA SER A 46 -9.96 -17.58 9.43
C SER A 46 -9.29 -17.50 8.07
N LYS A 47 -9.81 -18.22 7.07
CA LYS A 47 -9.26 -18.23 5.70
C LYS A 47 -9.34 -16.86 5.04
N MET A 48 -10.43 -16.12 5.24
CA MET A 48 -10.56 -14.76 4.74
C MET A 48 -9.52 -13.84 5.39
N ARG A 49 -9.31 -13.95 6.71
CA ARG A 49 -8.30 -13.16 7.42
C ARG A 49 -6.88 -13.44 6.90
N ASP A 50 -6.53 -14.72 6.71
CA ASP A 50 -5.22 -15.13 6.21
C ASP A 50 -4.99 -14.63 4.78
N LEU A 51 -6.01 -14.74 3.92
CA LEU A 51 -5.95 -14.24 2.54
C LEU A 51 -5.78 -12.72 2.49
N LEU A 52 -6.55 -11.97 3.30
CA LEU A 52 -6.42 -10.52 3.39
C LEU A 52 -5.03 -10.13 3.90
N LYS A 53 -4.49 -10.82 4.91
CA LYS A 53 -3.15 -10.55 5.43
C LYS A 53 -2.08 -10.77 4.36
N GLN A 54 -2.08 -11.93 3.70
CA GLN A 54 -1.12 -12.25 2.64
C GLN A 54 -1.20 -11.24 1.47
N THR A 55 -2.41 -10.83 1.11
CA THR A 55 -2.62 -9.83 0.06
C THR A 55 -2.11 -8.45 0.48
N ALA A 56 -2.30 -8.06 1.74
CA ALA A 56 -1.79 -6.80 2.27
C ALA A 56 -0.25 -6.79 2.34
N GLU A 57 0.38 -7.91 2.71
CA GLU A 57 1.84 -8.10 2.66
C GLU A 57 2.36 -7.98 1.22
N THR A 58 1.69 -8.62 0.26
CA THR A 58 2.01 -8.49 -1.16
C THR A 58 1.90 -7.03 -1.65
N ALA A 59 0.88 -6.30 -1.19
CA ALA A 59 0.73 -4.87 -1.50
C ALA A 59 1.87 -4.03 -0.92
N LEU A 60 2.30 -4.34 0.31
CA LEU A 60 3.44 -3.69 0.96
C LEU A 60 4.75 -3.93 0.21
N ASP A 61 5.00 -5.16 -0.24
CA ASP A 61 6.18 -5.52 -1.03
C ASP A 61 6.21 -4.79 -2.38
N GLN A 62 5.05 -4.67 -3.03
CA GLN A 62 4.91 -3.92 -4.28
C GLN A 62 5.24 -2.44 -4.13
N ILE A 63 5.06 -1.82 -2.94
CA ILE A 63 5.46 -0.43 -2.71
C ILE A 63 6.99 -0.28 -2.82
N SER A 64 7.74 -1.23 -2.26
CA SER A 64 9.20 -1.15 -2.21
C SER A 64 9.86 -1.38 -3.57
N GLN A 65 9.17 -2.01 -4.52
CA GLN A 65 9.68 -2.24 -5.88
C GLN A 65 9.40 -1.08 -6.85
N LYS A 66 8.70 -0.02 -6.41
CA LYS A 66 8.28 1.10 -7.28
C LYS A 66 9.20 2.31 -7.16
N SER A 67 9.29 3.08 -8.24
CA SER A 67 10.15 4.27 -8.41
C SER A 67 9.92 5.42 -7.43
N TYR A 68 8.86 5.39 -6.61
CA TYR A 68 8.57 6.43 -5.60
C TYR A 68 9.56 6.39 -4.42
N CYS A 69 10.11 5.22 -4.08
CA CYS A 69 11.18 5.16 -3.09
C CYS A 69 12.38 6.00 -3.58
N THR A 70 12.75 5.83 -4.85
CA THR A 70 13.80 6.63 -5.51
C THR A 70 13.48 8.13 -5.57
N GLU A 71 12.25 8.52 -5.86
CA GLU A 71 11.86 9.94 -5.85
C GLU A 71 11.97 10.57 -4.45
N ILE A 72 11.51 9.85 -3.42
CA ILE A 72 11.57 10.30 -2.03
C ILE A 72 13.04 10.39 -1.57
N GLU A 73 13.86 9.40 -1.91
CA GLU A 73 15.32 9.38 -1.72
C GLU A 73 15.97 10.62 -2.34
N GLN A 74 15.69 10.89 -3.62
CA GLN A 74 16.25 12.04 -4.34
C GLN A 74 15.85 13.39 -3.73
N ARG A 75 14.68 13.45 -3.07
CA ARG A 75 14.22 14.65 -2.34
C ARG A 75 14.81 14.78 -0.94
N GLY A 76 15.65 13.84 -0.49
CA GLY A 76 16.25 13.85 0.84
C GLY A 76 15.26 13.59 1.97
N LEU A 77 14.11 12.98 1.66
CA LEU A 77 13.08 12.68 2.65
C LEU A 77 13.40 11.33 3.30
N THR A 78 13.66 11.32 4.59
CA THR A 78 14.21 10.12 5.27
C THR A 78 13.17 9.29 6.00
N ARG A 79 11.92 9.78 6.12
CA ARG A 79 10.87 9.13 6.91
C ARG A 79 9.70 8.74 6.03
N VAL A 80 9.55 7.43 5.79
CA VAL A 80 8.48 6.90 4.93
C VAL A 80 7.69 5.82 5.65
N LEU A 81 6.37 6.02 5.72
CA LEU A 81 5.42 5.00 6.11
C LEU A 81 4.88 4.34 4.85
N LYS A 82 5.15 3.06 4.68
CA LYS A 82 4.60 2.23 3.61
C LYS A 82 3.44 1.42 4.17
N ILE A 83 2.30 1.40 3.47
CA ILE A 83 1.07 0.74 3.91
C ILE A 83 0.53 -0.14 2.79
N GLY A 84 0.48 -1.45 3.05
CA GLY A 84 -0.27 -2.40 2.22
C GLY A 84 -1.64 -2.65 2.84
N LEU A 85 -2.70 -2.47 2.06
CA LEU A 85 -4.07 -2.69 2.50
C LEU A 85 -4.77 -3.66 1.55
N ALA A 86 -5.38 -4.70 2.10
CA ALA A 86 -6.26 -5.58 1.35
C ALA A 86 -7.68 -5.52 1.93
N PHE A 87 -8.70 -5.57 1.06
CA PHE A 87 -10.09 -5.53 1.49
C PHE A 87 -11.01 -6.40 0.66
N SER A 88 -12.07 -6.92 1.28
CA SER A 88 -13.20 -7.61 0.68
C SER A 88 -14.49 -7.08 1.31
N GLY A 89 -15.24 -6.27 0.55
CA GLY A 89 -16.41 -5.56 1.08
C GLY A 89 -16.04 -4.69 2.29
N LYS A 90 -16.53 -5.05 3.47
CA LYS A 90 -16.25 -4.35 4.74
C LYS A 90 -15.09 -4.95 5.54
N LYS A 91 -14.56 -6.11 5.14
CA LYS A 91 -13.42 -6.76 5.80
C LYS A 91 -12.13 -6.22 5.21
N PHE A 92 -11.15 -5.90 6.04
CA PHE A 92 -9.85 -5.43 5.59
C PHE A 92 -8.71 -5.90 6.49
N CYS A 93 -7.51 -5.94 5.95
CA CYS A 93 -6.26 -6.08 6.67
C CYS A 93 -5.31 -4.97 6.23
N LEU A 94 -4.60 -4.39 7.19
CA LEU A 94 -3.59 -3.36 6.96
C LEU A 94 -2.28 -3.85 7.58
N VAL A 95 -1.23 -3.82 6.79
CA VAL A 95 0.15 -4.02 7.25
C VAL A 95 0.97 -2.81 6.87
N HIS A 96 1.92 -2.43 7.72
CA HIS A 96 2.72 -1.24 7.48
C HIS A 96 4.16 -1.42 7.97
N VAL A 97 5.06 -0.67 7.36
CA VAL A 97 6.43 -0.51 7.84
C VAL A 97 6.80 0.96 7.83
N LEU A 98 7.37 1.43 8.94
CA LEU A 98 8.06 2.71 8.99
C LEU A 98 9.52 2.43 8.65
N SER A 99 9.98 2.90 7.50
CA SER A 99 11.38 2.80 7.12
C SER A 99 12.03 4.17 7.19
N GLY A 100 13.22 4.21 7.78
CA GLY A 100 14.23 5.16 7.34
C GLY A 100 14.56 4.82 5.90
N VAL A 101 14.61 5.81 5.02
CA VAL A 101 15.14 5.61 3.67
C VAL A 101 16.59 5.14 3.75
#